data_AF-A0A9P8T2J7-F1
#
_entry.id   AF-A0A9P8T2J7-F1
#
_cell.length_a   1.000
_cell.length_b   1.000
_cell.length_c   1.000
_cell.angle_alpha   90.00
_cell.angle_beta   90.00
_cell.angle_gamma   90.00
#
_symmetry.space_group_name_H-M   'P 1'
#
loop_
_entity.id
_entity.type
_entity.pdbx_description
1 polymer ?
#
loop_
_entity_poly.entity_id
_entity_poly.type
_entity_poly.pdbx_seq_one_letter_code
_entity_poly.pdbx_strand_id
1 'polypeptide(L)'
;MTLNKSKFTSLTFVKKPRALHSQVPREDTLLGSATSSSSLSQPPRKRSKRDVYIATEKTAPSKQSEPASDDDLLKKFDISQIKQDTDKLLNQLDSIKKPEKDQSKYIDKLFSQADTVDKDEKVVALAETQGVMNHLYDDKEATERTERKYKEFSPKVYSKHEIELQTDKYIQIARDILRGKTASYFYEIAREYADSSPRLKVTDSEVINLPKQRYHGYIGAARANTITEHLLDKLKELLSDRKANKVLHFWGDRYFTRFVLTPEIIARIIEQDDQIDLDLAYDKMESTADYGLYVMDQKDQ
;
A
#
# COMPACT_ATOMS: atom_id res chain seq x y z
N MET A 1 15.69 32.02 45.06
CA MET A 1 16.20 31.49 43.79
C MET A 1 16.56 30.03 43.97
N THR A 2 15.74 29.10 43.48
CA THR A 2 16.12 27.71 43.21
C THR A 2 15.06 27.10 42.30
N LEU A 3 15.39 26.94 41.01
CA LEU A 3 14.56 26.26 40.01
C LEU A 3 14.70 24.74 40.18
N ASN A 4 13.56 24.05 40.28
CA ASN A 4 13.50 22.59 40.26
C ASN A 4 13.16 22.13 38.83
N LYS A 5 14.11 21.48 38.14
CA LYS A 5 13.93 20.91 36.80
C LYS A 5 13.39 19.48 36.92
N SER A 6 12.11 19.29 36.64
CA SER A 6 11.51 17.97 36.42
C SER A 6 11.85 17.49 35.01
N LYS A 7 12.54 16.35 34.89
CA LYS A 7 12.80 15.64 33.62
C LYS A 7 11.66 14.64 33.40
N PHE A 8 10.81 14.91 32.41
CA PHE A 8 9.89 13.89 31.87
C PHE A 8 10.67 12.98 30.92
N THR A 9 10.79 11.71 31.27
CA THR A 9 11.21 10.64 30.36
C THR A 9 9.98 10.10 29.63
N SER A 10 9.87 10.33 28.33
CA SER A 10 8.84 9.76 27.48
C SER A 10 9.12 8.29 27.20
N LEU A 11 8.31 7.39 27.76
CA LEU A 11 8.24 5.98 27.37
C LEU A 11 7.38 5.86 26.11
N THR A 12 8.00 5.67 24.96
CA THR A 12 7.30 5.30 23.73
C THR A 12 6.97 3.80 23.77
N PHE A 13 5.70 3.48 24.01
CA PHE A 13 5.18 2.13 23.84
C PHE A 13 5.00 1.83 22.35
N VAL A 14 5.98 1.13 21.76
CA VAL A 14 5.80 0.52 20.43
C VAL A 14 5.04 -0.78 20.62
N LYS A 15 3.72 -0.74 20.42
CA LYS A 15 2.88 -1.96 20.42
C LYS A 15 3.05 -2.65 19.07
N LYS A 16 3.30 -3.97 19.10
CA LYS A 16 3.48 -4.78 17.88
C LYS A 16 2.24 -4.70 16.97
N PRO A 17 2.42 -4.67 15.64
CA PRO A 17 1.31 -4.67 14.69
C PRO A 17 0.48 -5.95 14.85
N ARG A 18 -0.84 -5.77 14.82
CA ARG A 18 -1.85 -6.83 14.86
C ARG A 18 -1.74 -7.60 13.54
N ALA A 19 -1.59 -8.92 13.60
CA ALA A 19 -1.54 -9.74 12.40
C ALA A 19 -2.87 -9.63 11.63
N LEU A 20 -2.83 -8.97 10.47
CA LEU A 20 -3.95 -8.88 9.54
C LEU A 20 -4.07 -10.23 8.81
N HIS A 21 -5.19 -10.91 8.97
CA HIS A 21 -5.59 -11.99 8.06
C HIS A 21 -6.25 -11.37 6.83
N SER A 22 -5.43 -10.93 5.86
CA SER A 22 -5.92 -10.70 4.50
C SER A 22 -6.03 -12.06 3.80
N GLN A 23 -7.23 -12.63 3.76
CA GLN A 23 -7.52 -13.65 2.77
C GLN A 23 -7.76 -12.93 1.45
N VAL A 24 -6.72 -12.77 0.65
CA VAL A 24 -6.85 -12.49 -0.78
C VAL A 24 -7.48 -13.74 -1.42
N PRO A 25 -8.58 -13.62 -2.17
CA PRO A 25 -9.14 -14.75 -2.90
C PRO A 25 -8.11 -15.25 -3.91
N ARG A 26 -7.65 -16.50 -3.77
CA ARG A 26 -6.93 -17.18 -4.85
C ARG A 26 -7.96 -17.65 -5.87
N GLU A 27 -7.93 -17.08 -7.07
CA GLU A 27 -8.62 -17.63 -8.21
C GLU A 27 -7.90 -18.91 -8.67
N ASP A 28 -8.26 -20.04 -8.09
CA ASP A 28 -7.89 -21.36 -8.58
C ASP A 28 -9.07 -22.31 -8.37
N THR A 29 -10.11 -22.24 -9.20
CA THR A 29 -10.93 -23.42 -9.53
C THR A 29 -11.83 -23.17 -10.76
N LEU A 30 -11.28 -23.43 -11.95
CA LEU A 30 -12.06 -23.94 -13.07
C LEU A 30 -11.92 -25.46 -13.10
N LEU A 31 -13.02 -26.14 -13.39
CA LEU A 31 -13.24 -27.59 -13.48
C LEU A 31 -13.74 -28.25 -12.18
N GLY A 32 -15.06 -28.20 -12.02
CA GLY A 32 -15.79 -29.18 -11.23
C GLY A 32 -15.97 -30.48 -12.00
N SER A 33 -15.70 -31.60 -11.34
CA SER A 33 -16.47 -32.84 -11.51
C SER A 33 -16.50 -33.59 -10.17
N ALA A 34 -17.66 -34.14 -9.86
CA ALA A 34 -18.06 -34.68 -8.57
C ALA A 34 -17.40 -36.04 -8.25
N THR A 35 -17.22 -36.36 -6.96
CA THR A 35 -17.86 -37.50 -6.27
C THR A 35 -17.27 -37.78 -4.86
N SER A 36 -18.19 -38.01 -3.91
CA SER A 36 -18.17 -38.94 -2.75
C SER A 36 -17.00 -38.99 -1.74
N SER A 37 -17.38 -38.76 -0.47
CA SER A 37 -17.06 -39.52 0.77
C SER A 37 -15.61 -39.96 1.05
N SER A 38 -15.05 -39.50 2.16
CA SER A 38 -14.76 -40.35 3.35
C SER A 38 -13.92 -39.60 4.38
N SER A 39 -14.28 -39.83 5.64
CA SER A 39 -13.52 -39.55 6.84
C SER A 39 -12.16 -40.24 6.82
N LEU A 40 -11.07 -39.53 7.13
CA LEU A 40 -9.91 -40.11 7.83
C LEU A 40 -9.01 -39.03 8.44
N SER A 41 -8.60 -39.36 9.66
CA SER A 41 -7.73 -38.68 10.62
C SER A 41 -6.44 -38.08 10.05
N GLN A 42 -6.15 -36.83 10.40
CA GLN A 42 -4.82 -36.25 10.26
C GLN A 42 -3.89 -36.72 11.39
N PRO A 43 -2.62 -37.08 11.10
CA PRO A 43 -1.62 -37.35 12.13
C PRO A 43 -1.00 -36.03 12.67
N PRO A 44 -0.55 -36.01 13.94
CA PRO A 44 0.00 -34.80 14.55
C PRO A 44 1.34 -34.41 13.95
N ARG A 45 1.46 -33.14 13.54
CA ARG A 45 2.70 -32.53 13.04
C ARG A 45 3.76 -32.50 14.15
N LYS A 46 4.88 -33.20 13.93
CA LYS A 46 6.07 -33.15 14.79
C LYS A 46 6.70 -31.74 14.73
N ARG A 47 6.78 -31.08 15.89
CA ARG A 47 7.54 -29.82 16.05
C ARG A 47 9.03 -30.13 15.96
N SER A 48 9.69 -29.56 14.95
CA SER A 48 11.16 -29.52 14.84
C SER A 48 11.71 -28.69 16.01
N LYS A 49 12.50 -29.33 16.88
CA LYS A 49 13.32 -28.65 17.88
C LYS A 49 14.49 -28.02 17.12
N ARG A 50 14.53 -26.69 17.03
CA ARG A 50 15.74 -25.97 16.63
C ARG A 50 16.55 -25.72 17.90
N ASP A 51 17.75 -26.26 17.94
CA ASP A 51 18.72 -26.00 19.00
C ASP A 51 19.17 -24.54 18.91
N VAL A 52 18.88 -23.76 19.95
CA VAL A 52 19.34 -22.39 20.11
C VAL A 52 20.70 -22.45 20.79
N TYR A 53 21.76 -22.19 20.02
CA TYR A 53 23.10 -22.01 20.56
C TYR A 53 23.22 -20.59 21.13
N ILE A 54 23.23 -20.49 22.46
CA ILE A 54 23.58 -19.26 23.19
C ILE A 54 25.10 -19.27 23.35
N ALA A 55 25.79 -18.38 22.63
CA ALA A 55 27.21 -18.16 22.83
C ALA A 55 27.44 -17.61 24.24
N THR A 56 28.16 -18.36 25.07
CA THR A 56 28.63 -17.91 26.38
C THR A 56 30.07 -17.43 26.23
N GLU A 57 30.31 -16.16 26.53
CA GLU A 57 31.65 -15.59 26.61
C GLU A 57 32.37 -16.17 27.82
N LYS A 58 33.35 -17.04 27.58
CA LYS A 58 34.35 -17.37 28.59
C LYS A 58 35.72 -17.60 27.95
N THR A 59 36.68 -16.91 28.55
CA THR A 59 38.13 -17.15 28.59
C THR A 59 38.97 -16.85 27.35
N ALA A 60 39.73 -15.77 27.47
CA ALA A 60 40.91 -15.45 26.67
C ALA A 60 42.09 -16.38 27.01
N PRO A 61 42.84 -16.89 26.02
CA PRO A 61 44.15 -17.47 26.26
C PRO A 61 45.23 -16.42 26.04
N SER A 62 45.99 -16.14 27.09
CA SER A 62 47.30 -15.47 26.96
C SER A 62 48.29 -16.49 26.38
N LYS A 63 49.01 -16.14 25.31
CA LYS A 63 50.38 -16.62 25.07
C LYS A 63 51.08 -15.84 23.95
N GLN A 64 52.11 -15.12 24.37
CA GLN A 64 53.46 -14.98 23.82
C GLN A 64 53.67 -14.82 22.30
N SER A 65 54.37 -13.72 22.04
CA SER A 65 55.04 -13.23 20.84
C SER A 65 56.00 -14.20 20.15
N GLU A 66 55.93 -14.25 18.82
CA GLU A 66 57.10 -14.28 17.93
C GLU A 66 56.85 -13.37 16.70
N PRO A 67 57.86 -12.65 16.19
CA PRO A 67 57.71 -11.76 15.04
C PRO A 67 57.84 -12.56 13.74
N ALA A 68 56.72 -12.97 13.16
CA ALA A 68 56.70 -13.53 11.81
C ALA A 68 56.67 -12.40 10.78
N SER A 69 57.69 -12.40 9.94
CA SER A 69 57.91 -11.53 8.77
C SER A 69 56.68 -11.41 7.86
N ASP A 70 56.17 -10.18 7.70
CA ASP A 70 55.02 -9.80 6.85
C ASP A 70 55.28 -9.93 5.33
N ASP A 71 56.49 -10.34 4.91
CA ASP A 71 56.91 -10.29 3.50
C ASP A 71 56.62 -11.56 2.66
N ASP A 72 56.01 -12.59 3.27
CA ASP A 72 55.79 -13.89 2.60
C ASP A 72 54.32 -14.18 2.21
N LEU A 73 53.36 -13.34 2.64
CA LEU A 73 51.95 -13.46 2.25
C LEU A 73 51.60 -12.76 0.93
N LEU A 74 52.47 -11.86 0.44
CA LEU A 74 52.27 -11.14 -0.82
C LEU A 74 52.86 -11.86 -2.05
N LYS A 75 53.71 -12.89 -1.85
CA LYS A 75 54.33 -13.65 -2.95
C LYS A 75 53.46 -14.80 -3.49
N LYS A 76 52.32 -15.10 -2.86
CA LYS A 76 51.41 -16.19 -3.29
C LYS A 76 50.12 -15.71 -3.96
N PHE A 77 50.00 -14.42 -4.25
CA PHE A 77 48.92 -13.93 -5.12
C PHE A 77 49.38 -14.01 -6.57
N ASP A 78 49.07 -15.14 -7.21
CA ASP A 78 49.39 -15.36 -8.62
C ASP A 78 48.43 -14.58 -9.52
N ILE A 79 48.78 -13.33 -9.79
CA ILE A 79 48.03 -12.39 -10.67
C ILE A 79 47.84 -12.97 -12.08
N SER A 80 48.66 -13.94 -12.48
CA SER A 80 48.60 -14.62 -13.77
C SER A 80 47.31 -15.43 -13.93
N GLN A 81 46.81 -16.03 -12.84
CA GLN A 81 45.60 -16.86 -12.85
C GLN A 81 44.33 -16.02 -13.02
N ILE A 82 44.30 -14.83 -12.40
CA ILE A 82 43.19 -13.88 -12.56
C ILE A 82 43.07 -13.41 -14.01
N LYS A 83 44.20 -13.12 -14.68
CA LYS A 83 44.20 -12.72 -16.10
C LYS A 83 43.65 -13.83 -17.00
N GLN A 84 44.04 -15.08 -16.73
CA GLN A 84 43.60 -16.22 -17.52
C GLN A 84 42.09 -16.48 -17.36
N ASP A 85 41.53 -16.23 -16.18
CA ASP A 85 40.10 -16.36 -15.93
C ASP A 85 39.28 -15.19 -16.50
N THR A 86 39.82 -13.97 -16.50
CA THR A 86 39.17 -12.83 -17.19
C THR A 86 39.13 -13.01 -18.70
N ASP A 87 40.19 -13.55 -19.31
CA ASP A 87 40.23 -13.79 -20.77
C ASP A 87 39.30 -14.93 -21.20
N LYS A 88 39.08 -15.93 -20.33
CA LYS A 88 38.07 -16.98 -20.57
C LYS A 88 36.65 -16.42 -20.51
N LEU A 89 36.36 -15.51 -19.58
CA LEU A 89 35.05 -14.86 -19.47
C LEU A 89 34.77 -13.92 -20.64
N LEU A 90 35.78 -13.18 -21.12
CA LEU A 90 35.63 -12.29 -22.28
C LEU A 90 35.30 -13.09 -23.55
N ASN A 91 35.98 -14.22 -23.76
CA ASN A 91 35.72 -15.10 -24.90
C ASN A 91 34.34 -15.79 -24.84
N GLN A 92 33.81 -16.04 -23.64
CA GLN A 92 32.43 -16.53 -23.44
C GLN A 92 31.38 -15.45 -23.73
N LEU A 93 31.68 -14.17 -23.47
CA LEU A 93 30.78 -13.05 -23.76
C LEU A 93 30.72 -12.71 -25.25
N ASP A 94 31.83 -12.80 -25.97
CA ASP A 94 31.85 -12.57 -27.42
C ASP A 94 31.13 -13.67 -28.22
N SER A 95 31.01 -14.87 -27.65
CA SER A 95 30.19 -15.95 -28.22
C SER A 95 28.68 -15.81 -27.94
N ILE A 96 28.27 -14.91 -27.04
CA ILE A 96 26.86 -14.59 -26.75
C ILE A 96 26.34 -13.42 -27.62
N LYS A 97 27.21 -12.69 -28.32
CA LYS A 97 26.89 -11.45 -29.04
C LYS A 97 26.48 -11.60 -30.51
N LYS A 98 25.96 -12.76 -30.92
CA LYS A 98 25.25 -12.89 -32.20
C LYS A 98 23.84 -13.40 -31.93
N PRO A 99 22.83 -12.52 -31.82
CA PRO A 99 21.45 -12.97 -31.91
C PRO A 99 21.25 -13.60 -33.28
N GLU A 100 20.83 -14.86 -33.30
CA GLU A 100 20.39 -15.54 -34.51
C GLU A 100 19.31 -14.70 -35.20
N LYS A 101 19.44 -14.56 -36.52
CA LYS A 101 18.58 -13.78 -37.41
C LYS A 101 17.08 -14.17 -37.38
N ASP A 102 16.73 -15.23 -36.65
CA ASP A 102 15.37 -15.74 -36.51
C ASP A 102 14.72 -15.37 -35.17
N GLN A 103 15.47 -15.00 -34.12
CA GLN A 103 14.86 -14.50 -32.87
C GLN A 103 14.35 -13.06 -33.01
N SER A 104 14.97 -12.26 -33.88
CA SER A 104 14.50 -10.92 -34.20
C SER A 104 13.12 -10.93 -34.87
N LYS A 105 12.81 -11.95 -35.69
CA LYS A 105 11.48 -12.10 -36.29
C LYS A 105 10.38 -12.37 -35.26
N TYR A 106 10.71 -13.07 -34.17
CA TYR A 106 9.75 -13.35 -33.10
C TYR A 106 9.50 -12.11 -32.23
N ILE A 107 10.55 -11.35 -31.95
CA ILE A 107 10.45 -10.07 -31.23
C ILE A 107 9.74 -9.00 -32.08
N ASP A 108 10.05 -8.90 -33.37
CA ASP A 108 9.36 -8.01 -34.30
C ASP A 108 7.88 -8.41 -34.44
N LYS A 109 7.55 -9.71 -34.42
CA LYS A 109 6.15 -10.17 -34.43
C LYS A 109 5.41 -9.82 -33.13
N LEU A 110 6.08 -9.83 -31.98
CA LEU A 110 5.51 -9.39 -30.69
C LEU A 110 5.26 -7.87 -30.66
N PHE A 111 6.18 -7.05 -31.18
CA PHE A 111 5.96 -5.61 -31.32
C PHE A 111 4.90 -5.28 -32.37
N SER A 112 4.86 -6.02 -33.49
CA SER A 112 3.81 -5.89 -34.51
C SER A 112 2.42 -6.26 -33.96
N GLN A 113 2.35 -7.23 -33.04
CA GLN A 113 1.10 -7.60 -32.35
C GLN A 113 0.72 -6.59 -31.25
N ALA A 114 1.68 -5.91 -30.62
CA ALA A 114 1.40 -4.84 -29.67
C ALA A 114 0.86 -3.57 -30.36
N ASP A 115 1.38 -3.22 -31.54
CA ASP A 115 0.95 -2.02 -32.29
C ASP A 115 -0.35 -2.23 -33.11
N THR A 116 -0.80 -3.47 -33.29
CA THR A 116 -2.04 -3.78 -34.03
C THR A 116 -3.26 -3.99 -33.15
N VAL A 117 -3.10 -4.12 -31.84
CA VAL A 117 -4.23 -4.23 -30.90
C VAL A 117 -4.91 -2.88 -30.63
N ASP A 118 -4.27 -1.75 -30.97
CA ASP A 118 -4.83 -0.40 -30.77
C ASP A 118 -5.71 0.12 -31.93
N LYS A 119 -6.02 -0.69 -32.95
CA LYS A 119 -6.74 -0.19 -34.15
C LYS A 119 -8.03 -0.89 -34.57
N ASP A 120 -8.44 -1.97 -33.90
CA ASP A 120 -9.72 -2.64 -34.20
C ASP A 120 -10.59 -2.91 -32.96
N GLU A 121 -10.33 -2.23 -31.84
CA GLU A 121 -11.45 -1.90 -30.96
C GLU A 121 -12.24 -0.79 -31.65
N LYS A 122 -13.35 -1.19 -32.28
CA LYS A 122 -14.53 -0.32 -32.37
C LYS A 122 -14.78 0.21 -30.97
N VAL A 123 -14.23 1.39 -30.70
CA VAL A 123 -14.72 2.32 -29.71
C VAL A 123 -16.16 2.55 -30.15
N VAL A 124 -17.08 1.74 -29.64
CA VAL A 124 -18.41 2.22 -29.35
C VAL A 124 -18.12 3.47 -28.55
N ALA A 125 -18.32 4.61 -29.19
CA ALA A 125 -18.35 5.86 -28.51
C ALA A 125 -19.46 5.71 -27.46
N LEU A 126 -19.09 5.25 -26.26
CA LEU A 126 -19.72 5.69 -25.04
C LEU A 126 -19.39 7.18 -24.97
N ALA A 127 -20.12 7.94 -25.78
CA ALA A 127 -20.48 9.29 -25.46
C ALA A 127 -20.84 9.29 -23.98
N GLU A 128 -20.05 10.03 -23.21
CA GLU A 128 -20.50 10.67 -21.99
C GLU A 128 -21.44 9.81 -21.14
N THR A 129 -20.90 8.75 -20.54
CA THR A 129 -21.36 8.39 -19.20
C THR A 129 -20.60 9.23 -18.16
N GLN A 130 -20.60 10.56 -18.36
CA GLN A 130 -20.88 11.51 -17.28
C GLN A 130 -22.38 11.44 -16.91
N GLY A 131 -22.93 10.23 -16.92
CA GLY A 131 -24.15 9.91 -16.21
C GLY A 131 -23.78 10.05 -14.75
N VAL A 132 -24.25 11.16 -14.19
CA VAL A 132 -24.49 11.37 -12.78
C VAL A 132 -24.47 10.02 -12.04
N MET A 133 -23.54 9.84 -11.10
CA MET A 133 -23.49 8.70 -10.16
C MET A 133 -24.71 8.76 -9.21
N ASN A 134 -25.90 8.96 -9.73
CA ASN A 134 -27.17 8.91 -9.05
C ASN A 134 -27.69 7.47 -9.20
N HIS A 135 -27.96 6.81 -8.09
CA HIS A 135 -28.68 5.52 -7.98
C HIS A 135 -27.89 4.20 -8.06
N LEU A 136 -26.63 4.13 -7.63
CA LEU A 136 -26.11 2.85 -7.08
C LEU A 136 -26.59 2.63 -5.62
N TYR A 137 -27.13 3.67 -4.97
CA TYR A 137 -27.39 3.74 -3.53
C TYR A 137 -28.80 4.24 -3.15
N ASP A 138 -29.77 4.17 -4.06
CA ASP A 138 -31.17 4.50 -3.72
C ASP A 138 -31.91 3.25 -3.22
N ASP A 139 -31.26 2.56 -2.30
CA ASP A 139 -31.87 1.48 -1.54
C ASP A 139 -32.54 2.11 -0.32
N LYS A 140 -33.79 2.52 -0.49
CA LYS A 140 -34.60 3.13 0.57
C LYS A 140 -34.66 2.25 1.82
N GLU A 141 -34.65 0.93 1.65
CA GLU A 141 -34.67 -0.01 2.78
C GLU A 141 -33.34 0.03 3.54
N ALA A 142 -32.20 0.06 2.83
CA ALA A 142 -30.88 0.21 3.45
C ALA A 142 -30.73 1.56 4.16
N THR A 143 -31.24 2.65 3.57
CA THR A 143 -31.23 3.97 4.19
C THR A 143 -32.04 3.98 5.48
N GLU A 144 -33.30 3.51 5.47
CA GLU A 144 -34.13 3.45 6.68
C GLU A 144 -33.52 2.56 7.77
N ARG A 145 -32.94 1.41 7.39
CA ARG A 145 -32.26 0.52 8.33
C ARG A 145 -31.07 1.20 8.98
N THR A 146 -30.30 1.95 8.20
CA THR A 146 -29.13 2.68 8.65
C THR A 146 -29.54 3.84 9.57
N GLU A 147 -30.56 4.63 9.20
CA GLU A 147 -31.11 5.68 10.06
C GLU A 147 -31.61 5.13 11.41
N ARG A 148 -32.26 3.95 11.41
CA ARG A 148 -32.68 3.28 12.65
C ARG A 148 -31.49 2.81 13.50
N LYS A 149 -30.41 2.35 12.88
CA LYS A 149 -29.17 1.95 13.57
C LYS A 149 -28.46 3.14 14.21
N TYR A 150 -28.53 4.31 13.58
CA TYR A 150 -27.77 5.52 13.93
C TYR A 150 -28.64 6.66 14.47
N LYS A 151 -29.75 6.36 15.16
CA LYS A 151 -30.70 7.38 15.66
C LYS A 151 -30.07 8.46 16.53
N GLU A 152 -29.09 8.10 17.35
CA GLU A 152 -28.39 9.02 18.26
C GLU A 152 -27.11 9.61 17.64
N PHE A 153 -26.72 9.14 16.45
CA PHE A 153 -25.50 9.57 15.78
C PHE A 153 -25.79 10.76 14.85
N SER A 154 -25.32 11.92 15.27
CA SER A 154 -25.50 13.20 14.56
C SER A 154 -24.14 13.83 14.27
N PRO A 155 -23.37 13.32 13.29
CA PRO A 155 -22.11 13.93 12.91
C PRO A 155 -22.34 15.32 12.31
N LYS A 156 -21.33 16.17 12.39
CA LYS A 156 -21.39 17.49 11.76
C LYS A 156 -21.45 17.34 10.24
N VAL A 157 -22.46 17.96 9.64
CA VAL A 157 -22.60 18.03 8.19
C VAL A 157 -21.84 19.25 7.69
N TYR A 158 -20.97 19.05 6.70
CA TYR A 158 -20.17 20.10 6.09
C TYR A 158 -20.69 20.42 4.70
N SER A 159 -20.84 21.70 4.40
CA SER A 159 -20.99 22.17 3.02
C SER A 159 -19.68 21.99 2.23
N LYS A 160 -19.76 22.07 0.90
CA LYS A 160 -18.58 21.97 0.02
C LYS A 160 -17.47 22.95 0.39
N HIS A 161 -17.82 24.20 0.64
CA HIS A 161 -16.85 25.22 1.02
C HIS A 161 -16.24 24.96 2.41
N GLU A 162 -17.06 24.51 3.37
CA GLU A 162 -16.54 24.20 4.70
C GLU A 162 -15.62 22.98 4.70
N ILE A 163 -15.88 21.97 3.87
CA ILE A 163 -15.00 20.79 3.78
C ILE A 163 -13.65 21.16 3.16
N GLU A 164 -13.63 22.04 2.16
CA GLU A 164 -12.38 22.58 1.60
C GLU A 164 -11.58 23.36 2.66
N LEU A 165 -12.25 24.20 3.46
CA LEU A 165 -11.62 24.91 4.57
C LEU A 165 -11.08 23.97 5.66
N GLN A 166 -11.83 22.91 6.02
CA GLN A 166 -11.31 21.91 6.98
C GLN A 166 -10.10 21.17 6.39
N THR A 167 -10.14 20.83 5.10
CA THR A 167 -9.04 20.13 4.41
C THR A 167 -7.77 20.97 4.42
N ASP A 168 -7.88 22.27 4.19
CA ASP A 168 -6.73 23.19 4.18
C ASP A 168 -5.97 23.21 5.52
N LYS A 169 -6.65 23.01 6.66
CA LYS A 169 -5.99 22.93 7.99
C LYS A 169 -5.01 21.76 8.08
N TYR A 170 -5.31 20.67 7.39
CA TYR A 170 -4.57 19.41 7.48
C TYR A 170 -3.69 19.14 6.25
N ILE A 171 -3.60 20.10 5.34
CA ILE A 171 -2.86 19.92 4.09
C ILE A 171 -1.37 19.65 4.33
N GLN A 172 -0.82 20.19 5.41
CA GLN A 172 0.57 19.96 5.78
C GLN A 172 0.82 18.48 6.16
N ILE A 173 -0.16 17.82 6.80
CA ILE A 173 -0.08 16.39 7.12
C ILE A 173 -0.02 15.57 5.82
N ALA A 174 -0.86 15.88 4.84
CA ALA A 174 -0.82 15.22 3.54
C ALA A 174 0.53 15.39 2.83
N ARG A 175 1.15 16.58 2.90
CA ARG A 175 2.51 16.80 2.38
C ARG A 175 3.56 15.97 3.10
N ASP A 176 3.44 15.86 4.42
CA ASP A 176 4.40 15.09 5.22
C ASP A 176 4.26 13.58 5.00
N ILE A 177 3.06 13.08 4.71
CA ILE A 177 2.83 11.69 4.28
C ILE A 177 3.46 11.44 2.91
N LEU A 178 3.26 12.33 1.93
CA LEU A 178 3.87 12.19 0.59
C LEU A 178 5.41 12.12 0.67
N ARG A 179 5.99 12.87 1.61
CA ARG A 179 7.44 12.91 1.88
C ARG A 179 7.93 11.78 2.79
N GLY A 180 7.04 10.92 3.30
CA GLY A 180 7.37 9.84 4.22
C GLY A 180 7.82 10.29 5.61
N LYS A 181 7.46 11.52 6.02
CA LYS A 181 7.79 12.06 7.36
C LYS A 181 6.77 11.65 8.42
N THR A 182 5.52 11.50 8.03
CA THR A 182 4.40 11.14 8.91
C THR A 182 3.90 9.76 8.55
N ALA A 183 3.76 8.88 9.55
CA ALA A 183 3.11 7.59 9.38
C ALA A 183 1.61 7.79 9.17
N SER A 184 1.01 6.97 8.30
CA SER A 184 -0.43 6.99 8.05
C SER A 184 -0.93 5.56 7.94
N TYR A 185 -2.01 5.27 8.65
CA TYR A 185 -2.68 3.97 8.61
C TYR A 185 -3.07 3.57 7.18
N PHE A 186 -3.63 4.50 6.40
CA PHE A 186 -4.02 4.24 5.02
C PHE A 186 -2.82 4.07 4.09
N TYR A 187 -1.70 4.72 4.38
CA TYR A 187 -0.48 4.52 3.61
C TYR A 187 0.08 3.11 3.81
N GLU A 188 0.01 2.56 5.03
CA GLU A 188 0.44 1.19 5.31
C GLU A 188 -0.43 0.18 4.56
N ILE A 189 -1.75 0.34 4.57
CA ILE A 189 -2.66 -0.50 3.79
C ILE A 189 -2.34 -0.42 2.29
N ALA A 190 -2.16 0.79 1.77
CA ALA A 190 -1.82 1.01 0.37
C ALA A 190 -0.47 0.37 0.00
N ARG A 191 0.50 0.41 0.91
CA ARG A 191 1.79 -0.23 0.76
C ARG A 191 1.68 -1.75 0.77
N GLU A 192 0.95 -2.34 1.71
CA GLU A 192 0.70 -3.79 1.75
C GLU A 192 0.04 -4.29 0.46
N TYR A 193 -0.89 -3.50 -0.09
CA TYR A 193 -1.51 -3.81 -1.37
C TYR A 193 -0.52 -3.73 -2.54
N ALA A 194 0.30 -2.69 -2.58
CA ALA A 194 1.34 -2.53 -3.61
C ALA A 194 2.39 -3.65 -3.54
N ASP A 195 2.79 -4.04 -2.33
CA ASP A 195 3.81 -5.08 -2.09
C ASP A 195 3.26 -6.50 -2.38
N SER A 196 1.95 -6.72 -2.25
CA SER A 196 1.30 -8.01 -2.54
C SER A 196 0.89 -8.19 -4.01
N SER A 197 0.74 -7.10 -4.76
CA SER A 197 0.41 -7.16 -6.18
C SER A 197 1.64 -7.52 -7.02
N PRO A 198 1.53 -8.44 -7.99
CA PRO A 198 2.60 -8.70 -8.95
C PRO A 198 2.70 -7.61 -10.03
N ARG A 199 1.77 -6.65 -10.06
CA ARG A 199 1.68 -5.61 -11.09
C ARG A 199 2.51 -4.39 -10.73
N LEU A 200 2.96 -3.66 -11.76
CA LEU A 200 3.66 -2.39 -11.58
C LEU A 200 2.72 -1.25 -11.14
N LYS A 201 1.43 -1.34 -11.52
CA LYS A 201 0.39 -0.35 -11.22
C LYS A 201 -0.93 -1.03 -10.90
N VAL A 202 -1.73 -0.37 -10.07
CA VAL A 202 -3.10 -0.77 -9.76
C VAL A 202 -4.01 -0.63 -10.99
N THR A 203 -4.92 -1.58 -11.20
CA THR A 203 -5.94 -1.51 -12.25
C THR A 203 -7.30 -1.07 -11.72
N ASP A 204 -8.15 -0.53 -12.58
CA ASP A 204 -9.51 -0.11 -12.18
C ASP A 204 -10.33 -1.28 -11.63
N SER A 205 -10.15 -2.48 -12.18
CA SER A 205 -10.78 -3.71 -11.67
C SER A 205 -10.36 -4.05 -10.24
N GLU A 206 -9.09 -3.84 -9.89
CA GLU A 206 -8.57 -4.01 -8.53
C GLU A 206 -9.20 -2.96 -7.59
N VAL A 207 -9.27 -1.70 -8.03
CA VAL A 207 -9.87 -0.61 -7.27
C VAL A 207 -11.36 -0.83 -6.99
N ILE A 208 -12.11 -1.32 -7.98
CA ILE A 208 -13.56 -1.59 -7.84
C ILE A 208 -13.82 -2.61 -6.74
N ASN A 209 -12.93 -3.59 -6.59
CA ASN A 209 -13.03 -4.69 -5.63
C ASN A 209 -12.49 -4.35 -4.23
N LEU A 210 -11.97 -3.13 -4.02
CA LEU A 210 -11.51 -2.72 -2.70
C LEU A 210 -12.68 -2.64 -1.70
N PRO A 211 -12.44 -2.93 -0.41
CA PRO A 211 -13.45 -2.79 0.64
C PRO A 211 -13.75 -1.31 0.89
N LYS A 212 -14.66 -0.74 0.09
CA LYS A 212 -15.04 0.68 0.08
C LYS A 212 -15.45 1.22 1.45
N GLN A 213 -15.99 0.34 2.30
CA GLN A 213 -16.46 0.64 3.65
C GLN A 213 -15.40 1.32 4.52
N ARG A 214 -14.10 1.11 4.26
CA ARG A 214 -13.04 1.60 5.14
C ARG A 214 -12.64 3.06 4.94
N TYR A 215 -13.14 3.74 3.91
CA TYR A 215 -12.50 4.98 3.44
C TYR A 215 -13.32 6.27 3.61
N HIS A 216 -14.64 6.20 3.81
CA HIS A 216 -15.50 7.40 3.76
C HIS A 216 -16.73 7.39 4.69
N GLY A 217 -16.78 6.52 5.70
CA GLY A 217 -17.98 6.32 6.51
C GLY A 217 -18.52 7.54 7.24
N TYR A 218 -17.67 8.35 7.86
CA TYR A 218 -18.16 9.48 8.67
C TYR A 218 -18.69 10.66 7.82
N ILE A 219 -18.07 10.91 6.67
CA ILE A 219 -18.28 12.11 5.85
C ILE A 219 -19.16 11.85 4.61
N GLY A 220 -19.18 10.61 4.12
CA GLY A 220 -19.83 10.24 2.87
C GLY A 220 -18.91 10.32 1.65
N ALA A 221 -19.28 9.61 0.58
CA ALA A 221 -18.47 9.49 -0.63
C ALA A 221 -18.45 10.78 -1.45
N ALA A 222 -19.55 11.54 -1.47
CA ALA A 222 -19.65 12.79 -2.24
C ALA A 222 -18.69 13.87 -1.68
N ARG A 223 -18.68 14.05 -0.36
CA ARG A 223 -17.75 14.97 0.31
C ARG A 223 -16.31 14.46 0.29
N ALA A 224 -16.08 13.15 0.43
CA ALA A 224 -14.75 12.57 0.23
C ALA A 224 -14.21 12.84 -1.19
N ASN A 225 -15.07 12.84 -2.20
CA ASN A 225 -14.68 13.24 -3.56
C ASN A 225 -14.27 14.72 -3.63
N THR A 226 -14.98 15.61 -2.93
CA THR A 226 -14.60 17.03 -2.85
C THR A 226 -13.23 17.21 -2.20
N ILE A 227 -12.96 16.52 -1.09
CA ILE A 227 -11.63 16.51 -0.45
C ILE A 227 -10.56 16.02 -1.44
N THR A 228 -10.87 14.96 -2.19
CA THR A 228 -9.93 14.37 -3.16
C THR A 228 -9.55 15.37 -4.25
N GLU A 229 -10.53 15.99 -4.91
CA GLU A 229 -10.27 16.96 -5.98
C GLU A 229 -9.51 18.19 -5.43
N HIS A 230 -9.88 18.69 -4.25
CA HIS A 230 -9.16 19.79 -3.59
C HIS A 230 -7.70 19.45 -3.27
N LEU A 231 -7.42 18.24 -2.79
CA LEU A 231 -6.06 17.77 -2.53
C LEU A 231 -5.24 17.61 -3.82
N LEU A 232 -5.85 17.09 -4.89
CA LEU A 232 -5.19 16.96 -6.19
C LEU A 232 -4.72 18.32 -6.71
N ASP A 233 -5.57 19.34 -6.62
CA ASP A 233 -5.24 20.69 -7.05
C ASP A 233 -4.11 21.30 -6.22
N LYS A 234 -4.18 21.17 -4.89
CA LYS A 234 -3.21 21.80 -3.98
C LYS A 234 -1.87 21.07 -3.87
N LEU A 235 -1.83 19.77 -4.20
CA LEU A 235 -0.64 18.91 -4.05
C LEU A 235 -0.09 18.44 -5.40
N LYS A 236 -0.60 18.95 -6.52
CA LYS A 236 -0.24 18.55 -7.89
C LYS A 236 1.26 18.38 -8.12
N GLU A 237 2.07 19.34 -7.66
CA GLU A 237 3.53 19.31 -7.82
C GLU A 237 4.18 18.14 -7.06
N LEU A 238 3.75 17.89 -5.83
CA LEU A 238 4.28 16.80 -5.00
C LEU A 238 3.80 15.43 -5.47
N LEU A 239 2.57 15.34 -5.95
CA LEU A 239 2.02 14.12 -6.52
C LEU A 239 2.69 13.75 -7.84
N SER A 240 3.11 14.74 -8.63
CA SER A 240 3.83 14.52 -9.88
C SER A 240 5.26 13.99 -9.69
N ASP A 241 5.84 14.11 -8.48
CA ASP A 241 7.18 13.61 -8.18
C ASP A 241 7.18 12.10 -7.91
N ARG A 242 7.14 11.35 -9.01
CA ARG A 242 7.10 9.87 -8.99
C ARG A 242 8.36 9.21 -8.45
N LYS A 243 9.47 9.95 -8.28
CA LYS A 243 10.72 9.38 -7.76
C LYS A 243 10.72 9.26 -6.24
N ALA A 244 9.91 10.07 -5.56
CA ALA A 244 9.89 10.14 -4.12
C ALA A 244 9.22 8.91 -3.47
N ASN A 245 8.22 8.31 -4.13
CA ASN A 245 7.34 7.34 -3.46
C ASN A 245 6.86 6.21 -4.39
N LYS A 246 7.38 4.98 -4.15
CA LYS A 246 7.01 3.79 -4.93
C LYS A 246 5.52 3.43 -4.80
N VAL A 247 4.94 3.63 -3.62
CA VAL A 247 3.52 3.35 -3.37
C VAL A 247 2.66 4.32 -4.17
N LEU A 248 3.01 5.61 -4.18
CA LEU A 248 2.36 6.59 -5.04
C LEU A 248 2.46 6.21 -6.52
N HIS A 249 3.61 5.70 -6.98
CA HIS A 249 3.76 5.25 -8.36
C HIS A 249 2.84 4.09 -8.72
N PHE A 250 2.71 3.10 -7.83
CA PHE A 250 1.84 1.95 -8.02
C PHE A 250 0.37 2.35 -8.06
N TRP A 251 -0.08 3.16 -7.12
CA TRP A 251 -1.48 3.61 -7.03
C TRP A 251 -1.83 4.65 -8.09
N GLY A 252 -0.88 5.49 -8.49
CA GLY A 252 -1.13 6.68 -9.29
C GLY A 252 -1.76 7.80 -8.47
N ASP A 253 -1.57 9.03 -8.93
CA ASP A 253 -1.83 10.26 -8.19
C ASP A 253 -3.29 10.35 -7.68
N ARG A 254 -4.25 10.00 -8.55
CA ARG A 254 -5.69 10.06 -8.22
C ARG A 254 -6.10 9.02 -7.19
N TYR A 255 -5.74 7.75 -7.39
CA TYR A 255 -6.12 6.69 -6.44
C TYR A 255 -5.36 6.80 -5.13
N PHE A 256 -4.08 7.17 -5.16
CA PHE A 256 -3.34 7.45 -3.96
C PHE A 256 -4.00 8.58 -3.15
N THR A 257 -4.38 9.67 -3.81
CA THR A 257 -5.07 10.77 -3.11
C THR A 257 -6.40 10.29 -2.53
N ARG A 258 -7.21 9.56 -3.32
CA ARG A 258 -8.53 9.08 -2.90
C ARG A 258 -8.52 8.06 -1.77
N PHE A 259 -7.57 7.12 -1.76
CA PHE A 259 -7.55 5.98 -0.84
C PHE A 259 -6.49 6.09 0.27
N VAL A 260 -5.60 7.08 0.20
CA VAL A 260 -4.58 7.33 1.22
C VAL A 260 -4.75 8.70 1.85
N LEU A 261 -4.66 9.77 1.06
CA LEU A 261 -4.64 11.12 1.62
C LEU A 261 -6.02 11.55 2.12
N THR A 262 -7.06 11.38 1.30
CA THR A 262 -8.44 11.71 1.66
C THR A 262 -8.90 11.04 2.97
N PRO A 263 -8.81 9.71 3.14
CA PRO A 263 -9.24 9.06 4.38
C PRO A 263 -8.39 9.47 5.60
N GLU A 264 -7.12 9.80 5.41
CA GLU A 264 -6.31 10.38 6.49
C GLU A 264 -6.85 11.76 6.91
N ILE A 265 -7.15 12.65 5.95
CA ILE A 265 -7.75 13.96 6.25
C ILE A 265 -9.09 13.79 6.96
N ILE A 266 -9.94 12.85 6.50
CA ILE A 266 -11.22 12.56 7.15
C ILE A 266 -11.00 12.13 8.60
N ALA A 267 -10.04 11.25 8.87
CA ALA A 267 -9.71 10.84 10.24
C ALA A 267 -9.29 12.03 11.12
N ARG A 268 -8.53 12.99 10.58
CA ARG A 268 -8.18 14.24 11.31
C ARG A 268 -9.37 15.15 11.58
N ILE A 269 -10.32 15.19 10.66
CA ILE A 269 -11.57 15.94 10.86
C ILE A 269 -12.38 15.28 11.99
N ILE A 270 -12.49 13.96 12.01
CA ILE A 270 -13.17 13.20 13.08
C ILE A 270 -12.46 13.41 14.43
N GLU A 271 -11.14 13.29 14.46
CA GLU A 271 -10.29 13.54 15.64
C GLU A 271 -10.64 14.91 16.27
N GLN A 272 -10.75 15.94 15.43
CA GLN A 272 -11.11 17.30 15.85
C GLN A 272 -12.58 17.44 16.27
N ASP A 273 -13.51 16.85 15.51
CA ASP A 273 -14.95 17.03 15.73
C ASP A 273 -15.42 16.34 17.01
N ASP A 274 -14.91 15.14 17.27
CA ASP A 274 -15.30 14.35 18.44
C ASP A 274 -14.33 14.49 19.62
N GLN A 275 -13.20 15.19 19.44
CA GLN A 275 -12.14 15.34 20.46
C GLN A 275 -11.65 13.99 20.98
N ILE A 276 -11.40 13.06 20.04
CA ILE A 276 -10.93 11.70 20.30
C ILE A 276 -9.53 11.50 19.74
N ASP A 277 -8.84 10.45 20.19
CA ASP A 277 -7.56 10.07 19.61
C ASP A 277 -7.70 9.58 18.16
N LEU A 278 -6.65 9.78 17.35
CA LEU A 278 -6.63 9.39 15.94
C LEU A 278 -6.98 7.90 15.70
N ASP A 279 -6.51 7.00 16.57
CA ASP A 279 -6.82 5.56 16.44
C ASP A 279 -8.33 5.31 16.57
N LEU A 280 -8.99 6.01 17.50
CA LEU A 280 -10.45 5.94 17.66
C LEU A 280 -11.17 6.61 16.49
N ALA A 281 -10.58 7.63 15.88
CA ALA A 281 -11.11 8.25 14.66
C ALA A 281 -11.09 7.28 13.47
N TYR A 282 -10.02 6.47 13.32
CA TYR A 282 -9.99 5.40 12.32
C TYR A 282 -11.10 4.36 12.55
N ASP A 283 -11.23 3.87 13.80
CA ASP A 283 -12.29 2.93 14.17
C ASP A 283 -13.70 3.51 13.93
N LYS A 284 -13.90 4.80 14.23
CA LYS A 284 -15.17 5.49 14.00
C LYS A 284 -15.46 5.62 12.51
N MET A 285 -14.47 5.93 11.69
CA MET A 285 -14.64 6.03 10.25
C MET A 285 -15.02 4.67 9.63
N GLU A 286 -14.39 3.58 10.06
CA GLU A 286 -14.72 2.23 9.58
C GLU A 286 -16.09 1.76 10.09
N SER A 287 -16.43 2.02 11.35
CA SER A 287 -17.71 1.58 11.93
C SER A 287 -18.91 2.34 11.38
N THR A 288 -18.72 3.57 10.89
CA THR A 288 -19.77 4.42 10.29
C THR A 288 -19.83 4.33 8.77
N ALA A 289 -19.14 3.36 8.16
CA ALA A 289 -19.09 3.12 6.71
C ALA A 289 -20.45 3.19 6.00
N ASP A 290 -21.44 2.47 6.54
CA ASP A 290 -22.80 2.38 6.04
C ASP A 290 -23.55 3.70 6.18
N TYR A 291 -23.34 4.43 7.28
CA TYR A 291 -23.93 5.75 7.49
C TYR A 291 -23.47 6.75 6.43
N GLY A 292 -22.17 6.79 6.13
CA GLY A 292 -21.61 7.63 5.08
C GLY A 292 -22.22 7.36 3.72
N LEU A 293 -22.41 6.07 3.44
CA LEU A 293 -22.86 5.56 2.15
C LEU A 293 -24.35 5.81 1.88
N TYR A 294 -25.20 5.60 2.89
CA TYR A 294 -26.65 5.62 2.71
C TYR A 294 -27.31 6.90 3.24
N VAL A 295 -26.71 7.58 4.23
CA VAL A 295 -27.35 8.68 4.95
C VAL A 295 -26.61 10.01 4.74
N MET A 296 -25.29 10.07 4.91
CA MET A 296 -24.60 11.38 4.85
C MET A 296 -24.59 12.03 3.49
N ASP A 297 -24.50 11.26 2.41
CA ASP A 297 -24.53 11.81 1.05
C ASP A 297 -25.95 12.30 0.66
N GLN A 298 -26.99 11.95 1.42
CA GLN A 298 -28.37 12.43 1.24
C GLN A 298 -28.66 13.72 2.04
N LYS A 299 -27.88 13.99 3.08
CA LYS A 299 -28.00 15.19 3.90
C LYS A 299 -27.17 16.29 3.24
N ASP A 300 -27.80 17.40 2.87
CA ASP A 300 -27.21 18.59 2.24
C ASP A 300 -26.56 18.38 0.86
N GLN A 301 -27.40 18.51 -0.18
CA GLN A 301 -27.02 19.00 -1.51
C GLN A 301 -27.13 20.52 -1.57
#